data_AF-D0EUK0-F1
#
_entry.id   AF-D0EUK0-F1
#
_cell.length_a   1.000
_cell.length_b   1.000
_cell.length_c   1.000
_cell.angle_alpha   90.00
_cell.angle_beta   90.00
_cell.angle_gamma   90.00
#
_symmetry.space_group_name_H-M   'P 1'
#
loop_
_entity.id
_entity.type
_entity.pdbx_description
1 polymer ?
#
loop_
_entity_poly.entity_id
_entity_poly.type
_entity_poly.pdbx_seq_one_letter_code
_entity_poly.pdbx_strand_id
1 'polypeptide(L)'
;GLGITLFGMAYMFVHDGLVHRRFPVGPIADVPYFRRVAASHKIHHMDKFGGVPYGLFLGPKELEEVGGLDELEKELARTRRAI
;
A
#
# COMPACT_ATOMS: atom_id res chain seq x y z
N GLY A 1 3.90 19.25 -20.73
CA GLY A 1 5.03 18.48 -20.18
C GLY A 1 5.03 18.45 -18.66
N LEU A 2 4.97 19.60 -17.99
CA LEU A 2 5.14 19.68 -16.54
C LEU A 2 4.17 18.81 -15.72
N GLY A 3 2.89 18.74 -16.11
CA GLY A 3 1.90 17.92 -15.39
C GLY A 3 2.20 16.41 -15.40
N ILE A 4 2.62 15.86 -16.55
CA ILE A 4 2.96 14.43 -16.63
C ILE A 4 4.25 14.11 -15.87
N THR A 5 5.22 15.04 -15.86
CA THR A 5 6.44 14.90 -15.07
C THR A 5 6.14 14.88 -13.57
N LEU A 6 5.33 15.82 -13.08
CA LEU A 6 4.92 15.86 -11.67
C LEU A 6 4.13 14.63 -11.27
N PHE A 7 3.22 14.16 -12.14
CA PHE A 7 2.48 12.92 -11.93
C PHE A 7 3.42 11.71 -11.82
N GLY A 8 4.36 11.56 -12.76
CA GLY A 8 5.33 10.46 -12.75
C GLY A 8 6.22 10.47 -11.51
N MET A 9 6.69 11.65 -11.08
CA MET A 9 7.44 11.78 -9.82
C MET A 9 6.59 11.36 -8.63
N ALA A 10 5.36 11.87 -8.49
CA ALA A 10 4.48 11.50 -7.39
C ALA A 10 4.19 9.99 -7.37
N TYR A 11 3.94 9.39 -8.54
CA TYR A 11 3.72 7.95 -8.67
C TYR A 11 4.94 7.15 -8.17
N MET A 12 6.16 7.55 -8.55
CA MET A 12 7.38 6.89 -8.09
C MET A 12 7.53 6.95 -6.56
N PHE A 13 7.23 8.09 -5.92
CA PHE A 13 7.28 8.17 -4.45
C PHE A 13 6.25 7.25 -3.78
N VAL A 14 5.03 7.17 -4.31
CA VAL A 14 3.98 6.31 -3.72
C VAL A 14 4.24 4.83 -4.01
N HIS A 15 4.43 4.46 -5.26
CA HIS A 15 4.53 3.06 -5.66
C HIS A 15 5.87 2.45 -5.23
N ASP A 16 6.98 3.07 -5.64
CA ASP A 16 8.31 2.51 -5.43
C ASP A 16 8.85 2.83 -4.03
N GLY A 17 8.65 4.06 -3.59
CA GLY A 17 9.08 4.51 -2.27
C GLY A 17 8.22 3.96 -1.15
N LEU A 18 6.90 4.21 -1.18
CA LEU A 18 6.02 3.90 -0.07
C LEU A 18 5.55 2.44 -0.06
N VAL A 19 5.08 1.93 -1.20
CA VAL A 19 4.50 0.58 -1.30
C VAL A 19 5.58 -0.49 -1.39
N HIS A 20 6.60 -0.29 -2.23
CA HIS A 20 7.71 -1.25 -2.36
C HIS A 20 8.89 -0.99 -1.43
N ARG A 21 8.92 0.12 -0.68
CA ARG A 21 10.04 0.48 0.23
C ARG A 21 11.42 0.47 -0.44
N ARG A 22 11.51 0.85 -1.72
CA ARG A 22 12.78 0.88 -2.47
C ARG A 22 13.72 1.99 -1.99
N PHE A 23 13.17 3.07 -1.46
CA PHE A 23 13.92 4.21 -0.90
C PHE A 23 13.08 4.94 0.16
N PRO A 24 13.72 5.68 1.09
CA PRO A 24 13.00 6.41 2.12
C PRO A 24 12.18 7.56 1.53
N VAL A 25 10.90 7.63 1.91
CA VAL A 25 9.97 8.71 1.53
C VAL A 25 9.64 9.66 2.68
N GLY A 26 10.41 9.56 3.77
CA GLY A 26 10.25 10.39 4.97
C GLY A 26 8.92 10.15 5.70
N PRO A 27 8.39 11.15 6.41
CA PRO A 27 7.21 11.02 7.30
C PRO A 27 5.92 10.58 6.59
N ILE A 28 5.87 10.67 5.26
CA ILE A 28 4.71 10.29 4.45
C ILE A 28 4.43 8.78 4.58
N ALA A 29 5.47 7.96 4.82
CA ALA A 29 5.32 6.53 5.03
C ALA A 29 4.47 6.19 6.28
N ASP A 30 4.41 7.09 7.26
CA ASP A 30 3.73 6.87 8.54
C ASP A 30 2.24 7.25 8.51
N VAL A 31 1.78 7.89 7.44
CA VAL A 31 0.38 8.30 7.30
C VAL A 31 -0.53 7.06 7.29
N PRO A 32 -1.59 7.01 8.13
CA PRO A 32 -2.40 5.80 8.31
C PRO A 32 -2.97 5.21 7.02
N TYR A 33 -3.41 6.05 6.09
CA TYR A 33 -3.95 5.61 4.80
C TYR A 33 -2.89 4.92 3.94
N PHE A 34 -1.70 5.51 3.82
CA PHE A 34 -0.63 4.92 3.03
C PHE A 34 -0.09 3.62 3.63
N ARG A 35 -0.12 3.50 4.96
CA ARG A 35 0.18 2.22 5.63
C ARG A 35 -0.82 1.13 5.26
N ARG A 36 -2.12 1.47 5.15
CA ARG A 36 -3.16 0.54 4.68
C ARG A 36 -2.94 0.12 3.24
N VAL A 37 -2.60 1.07 2.37
CA VAL A 37 -2.26 0.81 0.95
C VAL A 37 -1.05 -0.13 0.81
N ALA A 38 0.02 0.12 1.57
CA ALA A 38 1.20 -0.75 1.55
C ALA A 38 0.88 -2.15 2.08
N ALA A 39 0.07 -2.26 3.15
CA ALA A 39 -0.35 -3.54 3.70
C ALA A 39 -1.26 -4.32 2.73
N SER A 40 -2.22 -3.65 2.08
CA SER A 40 -3.08 -4.29 1.08
C SER A 40 -2.29 -4.80 -0.12
N HIS A 41 -1.33 -4.01 -0.60
CA HIS A 41 -0.47 -4.44 -1.70
C HIS A 41 0.43 -5.62 -1.32
N LYS A 42 0.88 -5.70 -0.06
CA LYS A 42 1.61 -6.87 0.41
C LYS A 42 0.74 -8.13 0.41
N ILE A 43 -0.53 -8.01 0.82
CA ILE A 43 -1.49 -9.12 0.79
C ILE A 43 -1.74 -9.62 -0.64
N HIS A 44 -1.79 -8.70 -1.62
CA HIS A 44 -1.86 -9.06 -3.04
C HIS A 44 -0.70 -9.97 -3.47
N HIS A 45 0.55 -9.61 -3.12
CA HIS A 45 1.73 -10.43 -3.44
C HIS A 45 1.80 -11.75 -2.68
N MET A 46 1.01 -11.92 -1.63
CA MET A 46 0.84 -13.21 -0.94
C MET A 46 -0.19 -14.11 -1.62
N ASP A 47 -0.83 -13.64 -2.70
CA ASP A 47 -1.88 -14.34 -3.46
C ASP A 47 -3.06 -14.82 -2.60
N LYS A 48 -3.33 -14.10 -1.51
CA LYS A 48 -4.51 -14.33 -0.68
C LYS A 48 -5.74 -13.76 -1.36
N PHE A 49 -6.92 -14.32 -1.04
CA PHE A 49 -8.20 -13.88 -1.60
C PHE A 49 -8.22 -13.89 -3.15
N GLY A 50 -7.50 -14.83 -3.78
CA GLY A 50 -7.37 -14.92 -5.23
C GLY A 50 -6.60 -13.76 -5.86
N GLY A 51 -5.77 -13.06 -5.08
CA GLY A 51 -4.99 -11.91 -5.54
C GLY A 51 -5.75 -10.59 -5.50
N VAL A 52 -6.98 -10.53 -5.01
CA VAL A 52 -7.72 -9.27 -4.78
C VAL A 52 -7.22 -8.70 -3.45
N PRO A 53 -6.29 -7.72 -3.47
CA PRO A 53 -6.51 -6.46 -4.17
C PRO A 53 -5.56 -6.16 -5.35
N TYR A 54 -6.07 -5.58 -6.43
CA TYR A 54 -5.29 -5.15 -7.60
C TYR A 54 -5.04 -3.63 -7.64
N GLY A 55 -5.91 -2.84 -7.01
CA GLY A 55 -5.82 -1.39 -7.00
C GLY A 55 -4.77 -0.88 -6.02
N LEU A 56 -3.87 0.01 -6.49
CA LEU A 56 -2.85 0.64 -5.63
C LEU A 56 -3.47 1.38 -4.44
N PHE A 57 -4.43 2.27 -4.70
CA PHE A 57 -5.09 3.09 -3.67
C PHE A 57 -6.41 2.48 -3.16
N LEU A 58 -7.04 1.63 -3.98
CA LEU A 58 -8.31 0.99 -3.65
C LEU A 58 -8.14 -0.33 -2.90
N GLY A 59 -6.91 -0.82 -2.74
CA GLY A 59 -6.67 -2.13 -2.13
C GLY A 59 -7.31 -2.35 -0.76
N PRO A 60 -7.37 -1.37 0.16
CA PRO A 60 -8.11 -1.54 1.41
C PRO A 60 -9.61 -1.78 1.22
N LYS A 61 -10.23 -1.11 0.23
CA LYS A 61 -11.64 -1.27 -0.11
C LYS A 61 -11.89 -2.60 -0.82
N GLU A 62 -11.03 -2.96 -1.77
CA GLU A 62 -11.13 -4.26 -2.46
C GLU A 62 -10.97 -5.42 -1.47
N LEU A 63 -10.08 -5.30 -0.48
CA LEU A 63 -9.97 -6.27 0.61
C LEU A 63 -11.22 -6.33 1.47
N GLU A 64 -11.85 -5.19 1.75
CA GLU A 64 -13.12 -5.14 2.48
C GLU A 64 -14.23 -5.92 1.75
N GLU A 65 -14.33 -5.74 0.44
CA GLU A 65 -15.33 -6.41 -0.41
C GLU A 65 -15.16 -7.94 -0.46
N VAL A 66 -13.93 -8.45 -0.26
CA VAL A 66 -13.65 -9.90 -0.20
C VAL A 66 -13.53 -10.45 1.23
N GLY A 67 -13.85 -9.64 2.25
CA GLY A 67 -13.79 -10.06 3.66
C GLY A 67 -12.38 -10.19 4.24
N GLY A 68 -11.39 -9.53 3.63
CA GLY A 68 -9.97 -9.58 4.01
C GLY A 68 -9.53 -8.58 5.07
N LEU A 69 -10.44 -7.87 5.74
CA LEU A 69 -10.11 -6.84 6.74
C LEU A 69 -9.28 -7.37 7.91
N ASP A 70 -9.56 -8.59 8.38
CA ASP A 70 -8.79 -9.20 9.47
C ASP A 70 -7.33 -9.45 9.08
N GLU A 71 -7.08 -9.82 7.82
CA GLU A 71 -5.71 -10.00 7.32
C GLU A 71 -5.01 -8.66 7.16
N LEU A 72 -5.73 -7.63 6.71
CA LEU A 72 -5.23 -6.26 6.62
C LEU A 72 -4.78 -5.74 7.99
N GLU A 73 -5.61 -5.89 9.02
CA GLU A 73 -5.28 -5.47 10.39
C GLU A 73 -4.10 -6.27 10.97
N LYS A 74 -4.00 -7.58 10.67
CA LYS A 74 -2.83 -8.40 11.05
C LYS A 74 -1.54 -7.89 10.40
N GLU A 75 -1.57 -7.53 9.12
CA GLU A 75 -0.40 -6.98 8.43
C GLU A 75 -0.01 -5.57 8.93
N LEU A 76 -1.00 -4.73 9.23
CA LEU A 76 -0.77 -3.42 9.86
C LEU A 76 -0.13 -3.55 11.24
N ALA A 77 -0.63 -4.48 12.07
CA ALA A 77 -0.08 -4.75 13.39
C ALA A 77 1.35 -5.30 13.32
N ARG A 78 1.65 -6.19 12.37
CA ARG A 78 3.03 -6.67 12.09
C ARG A 78 3.96 -5.52 11.76
N THR A 79 3.52 -4.63 10.88
CA THR A 79 4.33 -3.50 10.42
C THR A 79 4.54 -2.47 11.52
N ARG A 80 3.57 -2.27 12.41
CA ARG A 80 3.69 -1.37 13.58
C ARG A 80 4.74 -1.86 14.59
N ARG A 81 5.01 -3.16 14.68
CA ARG A 81 6.02 -3.73 15.58
C ARG A 81 7.45 -3.65 15.05
N ALA A 82 7.63 -3.33 13.77
CA ALA A 82 8.92 -3.31 13.10
C ALA A 82 9.53 -1.90 12.97
N ILE A 83 8.87 -0.88 13.54
CA ILE A 83 9.32 0.52 13.62
C ILE A 83 9.63 0.82 15.09
#